data_AF-A0A955TPM9-F1
#
_entry.id   AF-A0A955TPM9-F1
#
_cell.length_a   1.000
_cell.length_b   1.000
_cell.length_c   1.000
_cell.angle_alpha   90.00
_cell.angle_beta   90.00
_cell.angle_gamma   90.00
#
_symmetry.space_group_name_H-M   'P 1'
#
loop_
_entity.id
_entity.type
_entity.pdbx_description
1 polymer ?
#
loop_
_entity_poly.entity_id
_entity_poly.type
_entity_poly.pdbx_seq_one_letter_code
_entity_poly.pdbx_strand_id
1 'polypeptide(L)'
;MRFSRTFLGLFSVLLLAACATPTTMSATGGSKADGIVEMSYEYGEFQQPVIDPEQGMASAIQRCKAWDYKKAEPFDGGVATCIIPGGLGGCARMRQTISYQCIN
;
A
#
# COMPACT_ATOMS: atom_id res chain seq x y z
N MET A 1 -20.56 36.88 29.85
CA MET A 1 -20.52 35.73 28.91
C MET A 1 -20.25 34.46 29.71
N ARG A 2 -21.29 33.65 29.98
CA ARG A 2 -21.16 32.38 30.71
C ARG A 2 -20.80 31.29 29.71
N PHE A 3 -19.51 30.99 29.55
CA PHE A 3 -19.07 29.84 28.76
C PHE A 3 -19.53 28.57 29.48
N SER A 4 -20.52 27.90 28.90
CA SER A 4 -21.09 26.68 29.47
C SER A 4 -20.02 25.60 29.57
N ARG A 5 -19.86 24.99 30.75
CA ARG A 5 -18.94 23.87 31.00
C ARG A 5 -19.11 22.70 30.03
N THR A 6 -20.30 22.59 29.43
CA THR A 6 -20.63 21.58 28.40
C THR A 6 -19.87 21.79 27.09
N PHE A 7 -19.45 23.01 26.76
CA PHE A 7 -18.74 23.32 25.51
C PHE A 7 -17.27 22.86 25.53
N LEU A 8 -16.69 22.73 26.73
CA LEU A 8 -15.29 22.33 26.92
C LEU A 8 -15.07 20.82 26.73
N GLY A 9 -16.09 19.99 26.98
CA GLY A 9 -16.02 18.54 26.82
C GLY A 9 -16.07 18.09 25.36
N LEU A 10 -16.85 18.79 24.51
CA LEU A 10 -17.05 18.41 23.11
C LEU A 10 -15.80 18.67 22.24
N PHE A 11 -14.98 19.66 22.61
CA PHE A 11 -13.76 20.02 21.85
C PHE A 11 -12.63 18.99 21.98
N SER A 12 -12.61 18.21 23.08
CA SER A 12 -11.54 17.22 23.32
C SER A 12 -11.67 15.94 22.47
N VAL A 13 -12.83 15.66 21.88
CA VAL A 13 -13.05 14.44 21.08
C VAL A 13 -12.63 14.62 19.62
N LEU A 14 -12.53 15.86 19.11
CA LEU A 14 -12.16 16.12 17.70
C LEU A 14 -10.66 15.98 17.39
N LEU A 15 -9.80 15.83 18.40
CA LEU A 15 -8.34 15.77 18.20
C LEU A 15 -7.81 14.37 17.87
N LEU A 16 -8.67 13.35 17.82
CA LEU A 16 -8.29 11.96 17.48
C LEU A 16 -8.39 11.68 15.97
N ALA A 17 -8.09 12.66 15.11
CA ALA A 17 -7.96 12.41 13.68
C ALA A 17 -6.73 11.51 13.45
N ALA A 18 -6.95 10.21 13.32
CA ALA A 18 -5.91 9.25 12.97
C ALA A 18 -5.38 9.58 11.57
N CYS A 19 -4.11 9.97 11.48
CA CYS A 19 -3.42 10.09 10.19
C CYS A 19 -3.26 8.69 9.58
N ALA A 20 -4.19 8.29 8.73
CA ALA A 20 -3.99 7.18 7.81
C ALA A 20 -3.01 7.64 6.73
N THR A 21 -1.74 7.27 6.83
CA THR A 21 -0.77 7.54 5.77
C THR A 21 -1.06 6.59 4.59
N PRO A 22 -1.27 7.11 3.37
CA PRO A 22 -1.47 6.25 2.20
C PRO A 22 -0.23 5.38 2.01
N THR A 23 -0.46 4.09 1.84
CA THR A 23 0.63 3.13 1.66
C THR A 23 1.00 3.08 0.18
N THR A 24 2.17 3.60 -0.16
CA THR A 24 2.65 3.63 -1.54
C THR A 24 3.26 2.29 -1.94
N MET A 25 2.91 1.80 -3.11
CA MET A 25 3.54 0.61 -3.68
C MET A 25 4.90 0.97 -4.26
N SER A 26 5.87 0.06 -4.10
CA SER A 26 7.22 0.19 -4.66
C SER A 26 7.59 -1.06 -5.44
N ALA A 27 8.42 -0.89 -6.48
CA ALA A 27 8.93 -2.02 -7.26
C ALA A 27 9.91 -2.83 -6.41
N THR A 28 9.57 -4.08 -6.12
CA THR A 28 10.41 -4.99 -5.32
C THR A 28 11.08 -6.06 -6.16
N GLY A 29 10.65 -6.27 -7.40
CA GLY A 29 11.14 -7.33 -8.26
C GLY A 29 10.58 -7.27 -9.67
N GLY A 30 10.66 -8.41 -10.37
CA GLY A 30 10.25 -8.58 -11.75
C GLY A 30 11.37 -9.04 -12.69
N SER A 31 10.97 -9.40 -13.90
CA SER A 31 11.83 -9.92 -14.97
C SER A 31 11.56 -9.16 -16.26
N LYS A 32 12.59 -8.49 -16.80
CA LYS A 32 12.50 -7.84 -18.12
C LYS A 32 12.29 -8.87 -19.24
N ALA A 33 12.87 -10.06 -19.10
CA ALA A 33 12.76 -11.12 -20.12
C ALA A 33 11.33 -11.66 -20.23
N ASP A 34 10.65 -11.79 -19.09
CA ASP A 34 9.25 -12.25 -19.03
C ASP A 34 8.25 -11.08 -19.15
N GLY A 35 8.74 -9.84 -19.11
CA GLY A 35 7.93 -8.62 -19.14
C GLY A 35 7.09 -8.42 -17.89
N ILE A 36 7.56 -8.87 -16.72
CA ILE A 36 6.80 -8.81 -15.46
C ILE A 36 7.47 -7.82 -14.50
N VAL A 37 6.68 -6.96 -13.85
CA VAL A 37 7.12 -6.08 -12.76
C VAL A 37 6.35 -6.44 -11.50
N GLU A 38 7.06 -6.62 -10.39
CA GLU A 38 6.46 -6.90 -9.09
C GLU A 38 6.44 -5.63 -8.24
N MET A 39 5.24 -5.19 -7.88
CA MET A 39 5.02 -4.04 -7.02
C MET A 39 4.56 -4.53 -5.65
N SER A 40 5.23 -4.11 -4.59
CA SER A 40 4.85 -4.51 -3.24
C SER A 40 4.65 -3.33 -2.30
N TYR A 41 3.88 -3.59 -1.26
CA TYR A 41 3.77 -2.72 -0.09
C TYR A 41 3.75 -3.57 1.18
N GLU A 42 4.13 -2.94 2.29
CA GLU A 42 4.19 -3.59 3.59
C GLU A 42 3.24 -2.94 4.57
N TYR A 43 2.64 -3.75 5.43
CA TYR A 43 1.75 -3.28 6.48
C TYR A 43 1.85 -4.16 7.72
N GLY A 44 1.60 -3.56 8.87
CA GLY A 44 1.57 -4.26 10.15
C GLY A 44 0.26 -4.98 10.40
N GLU A 45 0.29 -5.92 11.33
CA GLU A 45 -0.86 -6.72 11.77
C GLU A 45 -2.10 -5.87 12.14
N PHE A 46 -1.87 -4.72 12.78
CA PHE A 46 -2.93 -3.81 13.23
C PHE A 46 -3.12 -2.60 12.31
N GLN A 47 -2.49 -2.59 11.13
CA GLN A 47 -2.65 -1.52 10.16
C GLN A 47 -3.66 -1.94 9.09
N GLN A 48 -4.61 -1.06 8.78
CA GLN A 48 -5.45 -1.19 7.61
C GLN A 48 -4.84 -0.31 6.50
N PRO A 49 -4.07 -0.89 5.56
CA PRO A 49 -3.42 -0.11 4.53
C PRO A 49 -4.48 0.51 3.61
N VAL A 50 -4.45 1.83 3.49
CA VAL A 50 -5.18 2.55 2.44
C VAL A 50 -4.25 2.62 1.25
N ILE A 51 -4.57 1.85 0.21
CA ILE A 51 -3.77 1.74 -1.00
C ILE A 51 -4.37 2.66 -2.05
N ASP A 52 -3.52 3.42 -2.73
CA ASP A 52 -3.90 4.14 -3.94
C ASP A 52 -3.59 3.24 -5.16
N PRO A 53 -4.61 2.62 -5.78
CA PRO A 53 -4.40 1.74 -6.92
C PRO A 53 -3.86 2.50 -8.15
N GLU A 54 -4.17 3.80 -8.29
CA GLU A 54 -3.65 4.62 -9.39
C GLU A 54 -2.16 4.89 -9.22
N GLN A 55 -1.71 5.17 -7.99
CA GLN A 55 -0.28 5.33 -7.68
C GLN A 55 0.52 4.05 -7.96
N GLY A 56 -0.02 2.89 -7.57
CA GLY A 56 0.59 1.58 -7.83
C GLY A 56 0.72 1.31 -9.33
N MET A 57 -0.36 1.54 -10.08
CA MET A 57 -0.39 1.41 -11.54
C MET A 57 0.59 2.36 -12.23
N ALA A 58 0.60 3.65 -11.84
CA ALA A 58 1.50 4.64 -12.43
C ALA A 58 2.98 4.25 -12.22
N SER A 59 3.31 3.75 -11.03
CA SER A 59 4.65 3.26 -10.70
C SER A 59 5.04 2.03 -11.52
N ALA A 60 4.12 1.07 -11.70
CA ALA A 60 4.32 -0.10 -12.55
C ALA A 60 4.54 0.31 -14.03
N ILE A 61 3.71 1.21 -14.56
CA ILE A 61 3.85 1.76 -15.92
C ILE A 61 5.21 2.44 -16.10
N GLN A 62 5.64 3.25 -15.12
CA GLN A 62 6.94 3.90 -15.18
C GLN A 62 8.08 2.88 -15.25
N ARG A 63 7.97 1.78 -14.51
CA ARG A 63 8.96 0.70 -14.54
C ARG A 63 8.97 -0.03 -15.88
N CYS A 64 7.80 -0.34 -16.43
CA CYS A 64 7.65 -0.96 -17.75
C CYS A 64 8.17 -0.05 -18.88
N LYS A 65 7.95 1.27 -18.78
CA LYS A 65 8.49 2.26 -19.73
C LYS A 65 10.02 2.30 -19.73
N ALA A 66 10.66 2.11 -18.57
CA ALA A 66 12.11 1.97 -18.50
C ALA A 66 12.64 0.70 -19.22
N TRP A 67 11.75 -0.21 -19.60
CA TRP A 67 12.03 -1.40 -20.40
C TRP A 67 11.46 -1.33 -21.82
N ASP A 68 11.06 -0.14 -22.28
CA ASP A 68 10.50 0.14 -23.62
C ASP A 68 9.08 -0.40 -23.86
N TYR A 69 8.34 -0.73 -22.79
CA TYR A 69 6.91 -1.06 -22.86
C TYR A 69 6.04 0.19 -22.66
N LYS A 70 4.83 0.20 -23.22
CA LYS A 70 3.94 1.38 -23.14
C LYS A 70 2.99 1.34 -21.96
N LYS A 71 2.59 0.16 -21.53
CA LYS A 71 1.57 -0.06 -20.51
C LYS A 71 1.97 -1.17 -19.55
N ALA A 72 1.27 -1.23 -18.43
CA ALA A 72 1.36 -2.29 -17.45
C ALA A 72 -0.08 -2.68 -17.07
N GLU A 73 -0.35 -3.98 -16.96
CA GLU A 73 -1.65 -4.49 -16.51
C GLU A 73 -1.44 -5.51 -15.40
N PRO A 74 -2.17 -5.42 -14.27
CA PRO A 74 -2.10 -6.44 -13.23
C PRO A 74 -2.75 -7.72 -13.76
N PHE A 75 -2.09 -8.85 -13.55
CA PHE A 75 -2.58 -10.15 -14.02
C PHE A 75 -2.83 -11.15 -12.88
N ASP A 76 -2.37 -10.84 -11.66
CA ASP A 76 -2.64 -11.62 -10.46
C ASP A 76 -3.48 -10.85 -9.44
N GLY A 77 -4.05 -11.57 -8.48
CA GLY A 77 -4.74 -10.97 -7.31
C GLY A 77 -3.78 -10.48 -6.23
N GLY A 78 -2.48 -10.50 -6.52
CA GLY A 78 -1.39 -10.34 -5.57
C GLY A 78 -1.24 -11.47 -4.55
N VAL A 79 -0.05 -11.55 -3.96
CA VAL A 79 0.34 -12.53 -2.96
C VAL A 79 0.68 -11.82 -1.65
N ALA A 80 0.05 -12.25 -0.56
CA ALA A 80 0.35 -11.80 0.79
C ALA A 80 1.38 -12.74 1.42
N THR A 81 2.56 -12.21 1.75
CA THR A 81 3.64 -12.97 2.37
C THR A 81 3.94 -12.42 3.75
N CYS A 82 4.09 -13.30 4.74
CA CYS A 82 4.57 -12.89 6.05
C CYS A 82 6.09 -12.68 6.01
N ILE A 83 6.54 -11.45 6.26
CA ILE A 83 7.97 -11.11 6.25
C ILE A 83 8.57 -11.07 7.65
N ILE A 84 7.76 -10.82 8.68
CA ILE A 84 8.18 -10.87 10.09
C ILE A 84 7.14 -11.65 10.90
N PRO A 85 7.48 -12.83 11.44
CA PRO A 85 6.58 -13.59 12.31
C PRO A 85 6.33 -12.82 13.61
N GLY A 86 5.08 -12.87 14.08
CA GLY A 86 4.65 -12.27 15.34
C GLY A 86 4.73 -13.24 16.52
N GLY A 87 4.59 -12.70 17.74
CA GLY A 87 4.80 -13.47 18.98
C GLY A 87 3.77 -14.56 19.28
N LEU A 88 2.53 -14.46 18.75
CA LEU A 88 1.45 -15.43 18.98
C LEU A 88 1.18 -16.35 17.78
N GLY A 89 2.17 -16.53 16.90
CA GLY A 89 1.98 -17.28 15.65
C GLY A 89 1.26 -16.49 14.54
N GLY A 90 0.94 -15.21 14.79
CA GLY A 90 0.52 -14.26 13.78
C GLY A 90 1.68 -13.71 12.95
N CYS A 91 1.39 -12.71 12.13
CA CYS A 91 2.41 -12.02 11.33
C CYS A 91 2.48 -10.54 11.68
N ALA A 92 3.61 -10.11 12.27
CA ALA A 92 3.81 -8.72 12.69
C ALA A 92 3.94 -7.76 11.49
N ARG A 93 4.48 -8.25 10.37
CA ARG A 93 4.58 -7.49 9.11
C ARG A 93 4.27 -8.38 7.91
N MET A 94 3.27 -7.95 7.17
CA MET A 94 2.85 -8.53 5.90
C MET A 94 3.44 -7.72 4.76
N ARG A 95 3.81 -8.41 3.67
CA ARG A 95 4.12 -7.81 2.38
C ARG A 95 3.11 -8.33 1.36
N GLN A 96 2.36 -7.41 0.76
CA GLN A 96 1.54 -7.73 -0.40
C GLN A 96 2.35 -7.41 -1.65
N THR A 97 2.43 -8.36 -2.58
CA THR A 97 3.07 -8.19 -3.88
C THR A 97 2.03 -8.38 -4.97
N ILE A 98 1.96 -7.47 -5.94
CA ILE A 98 1.09 -7.55 -7.11
C ILE A 98 1.97 -7.57 -8.35
N SER A 99 1.70 -8.51 -9.25
CA SER A 99 2.46 -8.67 -10.49
C SER A 99 1.76 -7.99 -11.65
N TYR A 100 2.52 -7.20 -12.40
CA TYR A 100 2.07 -6.46 -13.57
C TYR A 100 2.79 -6.98 -14.81
N GLN A 101 2.02 -7.29 -15.85
CA GLN A 101 2.52 -7.62 -17.17
C GLN A 101 2.75 -6.31 -17.93
N CYS A 102 3.98 -6.08 -18.34
CA CYS A 102 4.34 -5.03 -19.27
C CYS A 102 3.87 -5.43 -20.68
N ILE A 103 3.09 -4.54 -21.30
CA ILE A 103 2.55 -4.72 -22.65
C ILE A 103 2.76 -3.45 -23.49
N ASN A 104 2.58 -3.59 -24.80
CA ASN A 104 2.76 -2.51 -25.77
C ASN A 104 1.44 -1.87 -26.20
#